data_AF-A0A4V2B163-F1
#
_entry.id   AF-A0A4V2B163-F1
#
_cell.length_a   1.000
_cell.length_b   1.000
_cell.length_c   1.000
_cell.angle_alpha   90.00
_cell.angle_beta   90.00
_cell.angle_gamma   90.00
#
_symmetry.space_group_name_H-M   'P 1'
#
loop_
_entity.id
_entity.type
_entity.pdbx_description
1 polymer ?
#
loop_
_entity_poly.entity_id
_entity_poly.type
_entity_poly.pdbx_seq_one_letter_code
_entity_poly.pdbx_strand_id
1 'polypeptide(L)'
;MTDTAVAVPGDAHDHAHDHAHPDYLAHHFDTPQQQFDAAKIGMWSFLVQEILFFSGVFVAYGVFRSWYPETFSAAAQQLNRPMGATNTVVLLFSSLTAALAVRSSALGKQKETTRWLILTIACAFIFLTVKYFEYAHKFEGGLLPGKYFHPHAAHLVAGSPVLPANAHVFFSIYFMATGIHGIHVLV
;
A
#
# COMPACT_ATOMS: atom_id res chain seq x y z
N MET A 1 -16.52 -70.22 54.51
CA MET A 1 -16.94 -68.94 55.12
C MET A 1 -16.12 -67.85 54.46
N THR A 2 -16.81 -66.86 53.95
CA THR A 2 -16.45 -65.84 52.97
C THR A 2 -15.31 -64.92 53.38
N ASP A 3 -14.32 -64.77 52.51
CA ASP A 3 -13.32 -63.69 52.51
C ASP A 3 -13.89 -62.53 51.66
N THR A 4 -14.24 -61.43 52.32
CA THR A 4 -14.82 -60.24 51.67
C THR A 4 -13.72 -59.36 51.12
N ALA A 5 -13.48 -59.45 49.81
CA ALA A 5 -12.66 -58.52 49.05
C ALA A 5 -13.28 -57.11 49.08
N VAL A 6 -12.50 -56.13 49.55
CA VAL A 6 -12.81 -54.71 49.43
C VAL A 6 -12.53 -54.27 48.00
N ALA A 7 -13.58 -53.89 47.27
CA ALA A 7 -13.47 -53.31 45.93
C ALA A 7 -12.96 -51.87 46.03
N VAL A 8 -11.77 -51.61 45.47
CA VAL A 8 -11.29 -50.26 45.16
C VAL A 8 -12.04 -49.78 43.91
N PRO A 9 -12.72 -48.63 43.90
CA PRO A 9 -13.33 -48.10 42.68
C PRO A 9 -12.20 -47.69 41.72
N GLY A 10 -12.12 -48.41 40.59
CA GLY A 10 -11.22 -48.09 39.49
C GLY A 10 -11.64 -46.79 38.80
N ASP A 11 -10.61 -46.03 38.46
CA ASP A 11 -10.60 -44.76 37.73
C ASP A 11 -11.80 -44.54 36.80
N ALA A 12 -12.61 -43.55 37.16
CA ALA A 12 -13.43 -42.84 36.18
C ALA A 12 -12.47 -42.10 35.25
N HIS A 13 -12.25 -42.68 34.06
CA HIS A 13 -11.60 -42.02 32.95
C HIS A 13 -12.44 -40.80 32.53
N ASP A 14 -12.12 -39.67 33.16
CA ASP A 14 -12.62 -38.35 32.83
C ASP A 14 -11.89 -37.87 31.56
N HIS A 15 -12.37 -38.33 30.41
CA HIS A 15 -11.88 -37.89 29.09
C HIS A 15 -12.92 -37.00 28.43
N ALA A 16 -13.04 -35.78 28.94
CA ALA A 16 -13.74 -34.70 28.25
C ALA A 16 -13.11 -33.34 28.58
N HIS A 17 -11.80 -33.20 28.37
CA HIS A 17 -11.20 -31.89 28.15
C HIS A 17 -11.43 -31.47 26.68
N ASP A 18 -12.68 -31.21 26.32
CA ASP A 18 -12.98 -30.37 25.16
C ASP A 18 -12.54 -28.95 25.55
N HIS A 19 -11.25 -28.67 25.36
CA HIS A 19 -10.76 -27.30 25.33
C HIS A 19 -11.45 -26.63 24.15
N ALA A 20 -12.55 -25.94 24.43
CA ALA A 20 -13.31 -25.16 23.46
C ALA A 20 -12.34 -24.19 22.75
N HIS A 21 -11.87 -24.60 21.57
CA HIS A 21 -11.04 -23.76 20.71
C HIS A 21 -11.90 -22.55 20.32
N PRO A 22 -11.47 -21.31 20.60
CA PRO A 22 -12.23 -20.14 20.18
C PRO A 22 -12.30 -20.11 18.66
N ASP A 23 -13.47 -19.80 18.08
CA ASP A 23 -13.69 -19.78 16.61
C ASP A 23 -12.69 -18.87 15.85
N TYR A 24 -12.10 -17.88 16.53
CA TYR A 24 -11.12 -16.96 15.94
C TYR A 24 -9.66 -17.45 16.00
N LEU A 25 -9.38 -18.54 16.73
CA LEU A 25 -8.05 -19.12 16.87
C LEU A 25 -7.84 -20.16 15.76
N ALA A 26 -6.92 -19.88 14.84
CA ALA A 26 -6.63 -20.84 13.77
C ALA A 26 -6.02 -22.12 14.36
N HIS A 27 -6.39 -23.29 13.83
CA HIS A 27 -6.01 -24.60 14.34
C HIS A 27 -4.50 -24.90 14.36
N HIS A 28 -3.68 -24.10 13.66
CA HIS A 28 -2.22 -24.19 13.67
C HIS A 28 -1.56 -23.35 14.78
N PHE A 29 -2.33 -22.60 15.57
CA PHE A 29 -1.83 -21.82 16.69
C PHE A 29 -2.31 -22.42 18.00
N ASP A 30 -1.38 -22.53 18.95
CA ASP A 30 -1.67 -23.06 20.28
C ASP A 30 -2.33 -22.00 21.17
N THR A 31 -2.06 -20.71 20.91
CA THR A 31 -2.61 -19.60 21.71
C THR A 31 -3.00 -18.38 20.86
N PRO A 32 -4.00 -17.59 21.29
CA PRO A 32 -4.34 -16.31 20.65
C PRO A 32 -3.17 -15.31 20.58
N GLN A 33 -2.30 -15.32 21.59
CA GLN A 33 -1.14 -14.44 21.65
C GLN A 33 -0.12 -14.80 20.54
N GLN A 34 0.14 -16.10 20.35
CA GLN A 34 1.01 -16.60 19.29
C GLN A 34 0.47 -16.22 17.90
N GLN A 35 -0.84 -16.37 17.67
CA GLN A 35 -1.49 -15.95 16.43
C GLN A 35 -1.28 -14.45 16.16
N PHE A 36 -1.46 -13.60 17.17
CA PHE A 36 -1.28 -12.16 17.05
C PHE A 36 0.18 -11.77 16.76
N ASP A 37 1.13 -12.38 17.45
CA ASP A 37 2.56 -12.10 17.24
C ASP A 37 3.04 -12.61 15.87
N ALA A 38 2.56 -13.77 15.42
CA ALA A 38 2.81 -14.26 14.07
C ALA A 38 2.25 -13.31 13.00
N ALA A 39 1.01 -12.84 13.15
CA ALA A 39 0.39 -11.88 12.23
C ALA A 39 1.18 -10.55 12.19
N LYS A 40 1.65 -10.07 13.35
CA LYS A 40 2.46 -8.86 13.45
C LYS A 40 3.79 -9.00 12.72
N ILE A 41 4.50 -10.11 12.91
CA ILE A 41 5.75 -10.37 12.17
C ILE A 41 5.48 -10.52 10.67
N GLY A 42 4.42 -11.22 10.28
CA GLY A 42 3.99 -11.33 8.89
C GLY A 42 3.76 -9.96 8.23
N MET A 43 3.06 -9.05 8.93
CA MET A 43 2.84 -7.67 8.47
C MET A 43 4.16 -6.91 8.30
N TRP A 44 5.11 -7.02 9.26
CA TRP A 44 6.42 -6.37 9.14
C TRP A 44 7.24 -6.91 7.96
N SER A 45 7.28 -8.24 7.79
CA SER A 45 7.98 -8.87 6.66
C SER A 45 7.37 -8.45 5.32
N PHE A 46 6.04 -8.39 5.23
CA PHE A 46 5.34 -7.86 4.05
C PHE A 46 5.73 -6.40 3.77
N LEU A 47 5.72 -5.52 4.78
CA LEU A 47 6.13 -4.12 4.60
C LEU A 47 7.58 -3.97 4.13
N VAL A 48 8.49 -4.81 4.62
CA VAL A 48 9.90 -4.81 4.16
C VAL A 48 9.99 -5.24 2.69
N GLN A 49 9.22 -6.25 2.29
CA GLN A 49 9.16 -6.67 0.89
C GLN A 49 8.64 -5.55 -0.02
N GLU A 50 7.61 -4.82 0.41
CA GLU A 50 7.08 -3.66 -0.32
C GLU A 50 8.13 -2.55 -0.47
N ILE A 51 8.89 -2.26 0.59
CA ILE A 51 10.00 -1.30 0.53
C ILE A 51 11.05 -1.75 -0.50
N LEU A 52 11.42 -3.03 -0.53
CA LEU A 52 12.39 -3.57 -1.49
C LEU A 52 11.86 -3.50 -2.93
N PHE A 53 10.57 -3.81 -3.13
CA PHE A 53 9.91 -3.75 -4.42
C PHE A 53 9.95 -2.33 -5.01
N PHE A 54 9.54 -1.32 -4.26
CA PHE A 54 9.62 0.08 -4.71
C PHE A 54 11.06 0.60 -4.82
N SER A 55 11.98 0.10 -3.98
CA SER A 55 13.41 0.45 -4.06
C SER A 55 14.01 0.10 -5.42
N GLY A 56 13.65 -1.04 -6.02
CA GLY A 56 14.10 -1.40 -7.37
C GLY A 56 13.70 -0.36 -8.43
N VAL A 57 12.47 0.17 -8.34
CA VAL A 57 11.98 1.23 -9.23
C VAL A 57 12.74 2.55 -9.02
N PHE A 58 13.04 2.92 -7.77
CA PHE A 58 13.84 4.10 -7.47
C PHE A 58 15.30 3.98 -7.92
N VAL A 59 15.91 2.80 -7.79
CA VAL A 59 17.25 2.53 -8.32
C VAL A 59 17.27 2.69 -9.83
N ALA A 60 16.28 2.12 -10.55
CA ALA A 60 16.14 2.32 -11.98
C ALA A 60 16.03 3.81 -12.34
N TYR A 61 15.18 4.58 -11.64
CA TYR A 61 15.10 6.03 -11.82
C TYR A 61 16.46 6.72 -11.62
N GLY A 62 17.21 6.37 -10.57
CA GLY A 62 18.52 6.93 -10.28
C GLY A 62 19.56 6.64 -11.36
N VAL A 63 19.61 5.40 -11.85
CA VAL A 63 20.53 4.98 -12.93
C VAL A 63 20.23 5.74 -14.22
N PHE A 64 18.97 5.75 -14.68
CA PHE A 64 18.60 6.44 -15.91
C PHE A 64 18.75 7.96 -15.82
N ARG A 65 18.51 8.55 -14.64
CA ARG A 65 18.78 9.97 -14.38
C ARG A 65 20.27 10.30 -14.48
N SER A 66 21.14 9.39 -14.04
CA SER A 66 22.60 9.55 -14.13
C SER A 66 23.08 9.47 -15.58
N TRP A 67 22.53 8.55 -16.37
CA TRP A 67 22.89 8.39 -17.80
C TRP A 67 22.33 9.48 -18.71
N TYR A 68 21.13 10.02 -18.42
CA TYR A 68 20.45 11.00 -19.27
C TYR A 68 19.97 12.24 -18.47
N PRO A 69 20.88 13.02 -17.86
CA PRO A 69 20.52 14.12 -16.96
C PRO A 69 19.71 15.22 -17.65
N GLU A 70 20.06 15.59 -18.89
CA GLU A 70 19.35 16.62 -19.67
C GLU A 70 17.91 16.17 -20.01
N THR A 71 17.75 14.91 -20.45
CA THR A 71 16.44 14.33 -20.74
C THR A 71 15.55 14.32 -19.49
N PHE A 72 16.09 13.91 -18.34
CA PHE A 72 15.34 13.86 -17.08
C PHE A 72 15.01 15.26 -16.55
N SER A 73 15.86 16.25 -16.79
CA SER A 73 15.60 17.65 -16.47
C SER A 73 14.45 18.20 -17.31
N ALA A 74 14.51 18.04 -18.63
CA ALA A 74 13.48 18.52 -19.56
C ALA A 74 12.13 17.82 -19.32
N ALA A 75 12.12 16.50 -19.15
CA ALA A 75 10.90 15.74 -18.91
C ALA A 75 10.27 16.04 -17.54
N ALA A 76 11.07 16.29 -16.50
CA ALA A 76 10.55 16.66 -15.18
C ALA A 76 9.81 18.02 -15.16
N GLN A 77 10.15 18.93 -16.09
CA GLN A 77 9.44 20.20 -16.23
C GLN A 77 8.03 20.05 -16.81
N GLN A 78 7.74 18.93 -17.49
CA GLN A 78 6.40 18.61 -17.98
C GLN A 78 5.45 18.13 -16.87
N LEU A 79 5.95 17.96 -15.64
CA LEU A 79 5.15 17.47 -14.53
C LEU A 79 4.45 18.63 -13.80
N ASN A 80 3.15 18.47 -13.57
CA ASN A 80 2.34 19.47 -12.87
C ASN A 80 2.63 19.45 -11.36
N ARG A 81 3.53 20.33 -10.91
CA ARG A 81 3.93 20.48 -9.50
C ARG A 81 2.75 20.78 -8.56
N PRO A 82 1.82 21.72 -8.83
CA PRO A 82 0.73 21.97 -7.91
C PRO A 82 -0.21 20.77 -7.77
N MET A 83 -0.57 20.06 -8.85
CA MET A 83 -1.38 18.83 -8.73
C MET A 83 -0.65 17.74 -7.94
N GLY A 84 0.66 17.59 -8.15
CA GLY A 84 1.50 16.68 -7.36
C GLY A 84 1.51 17.06 -5.87
N ALA A 85 1.69 18.34 -5.55
CA ALA A 85 1.72 18.85 -4.18
C ALA A 85 0.37 18.66 -3.47
N THR A 86 -0.75 18.97 -4.13
CA THR A 86 -2.09 18.75 -3.61
C THR A 86 -2.30 17.27 -3.27
N ASN A 87 -1.91 16.35 -4.16
CA ASN A 87 -1.99 14.91 -3.88
C ASN A 87 -1.16 14.50 -2.65
N THR A 88 0.05 15.03 -2.50
CA THR A 88 0.87 14.76 -1.32
C THR A 88 0.19 15.24 -0.04
N VAL A 89 -0.41 16.44 -0.04
CA VAL A 89 -1.14 16.95 1.13
C VAL A 89 -2.34 16.05 1.47
N VAL A 90 -3.09 15.61 0.46
CA VAL A 90 -4.22 14.69 0.66
C VAL A 90 -3.76 13.37 1.28
N LEU A 91 -2.66 12.78 0.79
CA LEU A 91 -2.13 11.54 1.35
C LEU A 91 -1.56 11.70 2.77
N LEU A 92 -0.90 12.82 3.07
CA LEU A 92 -0.43 13.12 4.43
C LEU A 92 -1.60 13.26 5.40
N PHE A 93 -2.67 13.93 4.97
CA PHE A 93 -3.90 14.02 5.75
C PHE A 93 -4.55 12.64 5.93
N SER A 94 -4.60 11.83 4.89
CA SER A 94 -5.09 10.44 4.94
C SER A 94 -4.30 9.57 5.94
N SER A 95 -2.98 9.72 5.99
CA SER A 95 -2.13 9.02 6.96
C SER A 95 -2.43 9.43 8.41
N LEU A 96 -2.70 10.73 8.63
CA LEU A 96 -3.15 11.21 9.93
C LEU A 96 -4.50 10.61 10.34
N THR A 97 -5.47 10.54 9.43
CA THR A 97 -6.79 9.96 9.73
C THR A 97 -6.69 8.46 10.02
N ALA A 98 -5.83 7.73 9.30
CA ALA A 98 -5.54 6.33 9.60
C ALA A 98 -4.91 6.13 10.99
N ALA A 99 -3.94 6.96 11.38
CA ALA A 99 -3.35 6.92 12.71
C ALA A 99 -4.38 7.21 13.83
N LEU A 100 -5.29 8.16 13.60
CA LEU A 100 -6.41 8.46 14.50
C LEU A 100 -7.42 7.31 14.60
N ALA A 101 -7.63 6.56 13.52
CA ALA A 101 -8.45 5.36 13.53
C ALA A 101 -7.83 4.27 14.43
N VAL A 102 -6.54 4.00 14.27
CA VAL A 102 -5.81 3.03 15.11
C VAL A 102 -5.86 3.43 16.59
N ARG A 103 -5.62 4.71 16.90
CA ARG A 103 -5.74 5.23 18.28
C ARG A 103 -7.15 5.06 18.83
N SER A 104 -8.18 5.37 18.06
CA SER A 104 -9.59 5.23 18.48
C SER A 104 -9.95 3.76 18.72
N SER A 105 -9.41 2.86 17.90
CA SER A 105 -9.56 1.41 18.04
C SER A 105 -8.93 0.91 19.35
N ALA A 106 -7.73 1.37 19.68
CA ALA A 106 -7.06 1.03 20.93
C ALA A 106 -7.81 1.53 22.18
N LEU A 107 -8.60 2.60 22.06
CA LEU A 107 -9.45 3.15 23.13
C LEU A 107 -10.87 2.53 23.16
N GLY A 108 -11.15 1.52 22.34
CA GLY A 108 -12.47 0.88 22.27
C GLY A 108 -13.57 1.74 21.63
N LYS A 109 -13.24 2.85 20.98
CA LYS A 109 -14.21 3.81 20.41
C LYS A 109 -14.61 3.44 18.98
N GLN A 110 -15.38 2.36 18.82
CA GLN A 110 -15.74 1.80 17.51
C GLN A 110 -16.36 2.80 16.51
N LYS A 111 -17.26 3.69 16.99
CA LYS A 111 -17.88 4.72 16.14
C LYS A 111 -16.85 5.70 15.59
N GLU A 112 -15.89 6.14 16.41
CA GLU A 112 -14.83 7.04 16.00
C GLU A 112 -13.85 6.34 15.05
N THR A 113 -13.46 5.10 15.33
CA THR A 113 -12.63 4.29 14.43
C THR A 113 -13.25 4.20 13.03
N THR A 114 -14.55 3.91 12.95
CA THR A 114 -15.27 3.81 11.68
C THR A 114 -15.30 5.14 10.94
N ARG A 115 -15.56 6.25 11.64
CA ARG A 115 -15.56 7.60 11.04
C ARG A 115 -14.20 7.95 10.44
N TRP A 116 -13.11 7.68 11.17
CA TRP A 116 -11.76 7.95 10.68
C TRP A 116 -11.39 7.07 9.49
N LEU A 117 -11.78 5.80 9.47
CA LEU A 117 -11.56 4.91 8.32
C LEU A 117 -12.32 5.37 7.07
N ILE A 118 -13.58 5.79 7.21
CA ILE A 118 -14.36 6.35 6.09
C ILE A 118 -13.66 7.59 5.53
N LEU A 119 -13.14 8.47 6.39
CA LEU A 119 -12.42 9.66 5.95
C LEU A 119 -11.12 9.32 5.22
N THR A 120 -10.37 8.32 5.69
CA THR A 120 -9.18 7.79 4.99
C THR A 120 -9.54 7.28 3.59
N ILE A 121 -10.61 6.49 3.48
CA ILE A 121 -11.09 5.97 2.18
C ILE A 121 -11.51 7.11 1.25
N ALA A 122 -12.22 8.13 1.77
CA ALA A 122 -12.59 9.30 0.98
C ALA A 122 -11.36 10.04 0.43
N CYS A 123 -10.28 10.16 1.23
CA CYS A 123 -9.03 10.75 0.78
C CYS A 123 -8.36 9.93 -0.33
N ALA A 124 -8.41 8.60 -0.25
CA ALA A 124 -7.91 7.72 -1.30
C ALA A 124 -8.65 7.95 -2.64
N PHE A 125 -9.97 8.10 -2.62
CA PHE A 125 -10.74 8.43 -3.84
C PHE A 125 -10.39 9.81 -4.41
N ILE A 126 -10.16 10.81 -3.56
CA ILE A 126 -9.70 12.14 -4.01
C ILE A 126 -8.34 12.01 -4.71
N PHE A 127 -7.39 11.29 -4.10
CA PHE A 127 -6.09 11.02 -4.69
C PHE A 127 -6.19 10.35 -6.07
N LEU A 128 -6.99 9.27 -6.19
CA LEU A 128 -7.19 8.56 -7.45
C LEU A 128 -7.83 9.47 -8.53
N THR A 129 -8.77 10.31 -8.14
CA THR A 129 -9.44 11.26 -9.05
C THR A 129 -8.45 12.29 -9.60
N VAL A 130 -7.63 12.91 -8.74
CA VAL A 130 -6.61 13.86 -9.19
C VAL A 130 -5.60 13.16 -10.10
N LYS A 131 -5.19 11.92 -9.77
CA LYS A 131 -4.29 11.14 -10.62
C LYS A 131 -4.89 10.78 -11.97
N TYR A 132 -6.17 10.46 -12.03
CA TYR A 132 -6.89 10.21 -13.27
C TYR A 132 -6.80 11.43 -14.20
N PHE A 133 -7.10 12.63 -13.71
CA PHE A 133 -6.98 13.86 -14.51
C PHE A 133 -5.52 14.16 -14.90
N GLU A 134 -4.57 13.93 -14.01
CA GLU A 134 -3.14 14.11 -14.28
C GLU A 134 -2.63 13.14 -15.37
N TYR A 135 -3.21 11.95 -15.46
CA TYR A 135 -2.92 10.97 -16.49
C TYR A 135 -3.62 11.36 -17.80
N ALA A 136 -4.92 11.62 -17.79
CA ALA A 136 -5.66 12.03 -18.98
C ALA A 136 -4.96 13.18 -19.73
N HIS A 137 -4.51 14.20 -19.01
CA HIS A 137 -3.76 15.31 -19.60
C HIS A 137 -2.42 14.89 -20.24
N LYS A 138 -1.71 13.91 -19.68
CA LYS A 138 -0.48 13.35 -20.29
C LYS A 138 -0.75 12.50 -21.51
N PHE A 139 -1.88 11.78 -21.52
CA PHE A 139 -2.33 11.01 -22.68
C PHE A 139 -2.65 11.95 -23.85
N GLU A 140 -3.38 13.04 -23.59
CA GLU A 140 -3.66 14.09 -24.57
C GLU A 140 -2.37 14.76 -25.10
N GLY A 141 -1.41 15.01 -24.20
CA GLY A 141 -0.10 15.53 -24.59
C GLY A 141 0.81 14.54 -25.33
N GLY A 142 0.40 13.27 -25.46
CA GLY A 142 1.19 12.20 -26.08
C GLY A 142 2.48 11.86 -25.33
N LEU A 143 2.54 12.16 -24.03
CA LEU A 143 3.68 11.91 -23.14
C LEU A 143 3.64 10.47 -22.59
N LEU A 144 3.46 9.50 -23.48
CA LEU A 144 3.25 8.09 -23.14
C LEU A 144 4.56 7.28 -23.18
N PRO A 145 4.59 6.08 -22.58
CA PRO A 145 5.79 5.25 -22.56
C PRO A 145 6.08 4.59 -23.92
N GLY A 146 7.37 4.42 -24.21
CA GLY A 146 7.87 3.65 -25.35
C GLY A 146 7.34 4.13 -26.71
N LYS A 147 6.80 3.20 -27.51
CA LYS A 147 6.33 3.44 -28.89
C LYS A 147 5.16 4.42 -28.99
N TYR A 148 4.48 4.72 -27.89
CA TYR A 148 3.34 5.63 -27.86
C TYR A 148 3.75 7.08 -27.58
N PHE A 149 5.05 7.34 -27.41
CA PHE A 149 5.58 8.67 -27.17
C PHE A 149 5.52 9.54 -28.43
N HIS A 150 4.52 10.42 -28.47
CA HIS A 150 4.29 11.36 -29.57
C HIS A 150 3.93 12.72 -28.97
N PRO A 151 4.92 13.50 -28.49
CA PRO A 151 4.66 14.74 -27.77
C PRO A 151 3.99 15.78 -28.68
N HIS A 152 2.81 16.25 -28.26
CA HIS A 152 2.08 17.30 -28.97
C HIS A 152 2.53 18.66 -28.43
N ALA A 153 3.20 19.47 -29.27
CA ALA A 153 3.76 20.76 -28.87
C ALA A 153 2.74 21.71 -28.22
N ALA A 154 1.46 21.64 -28.62
CA ALA A 154 0.37 22.45 -28.07
C ALA A 154 0.04 22.14 -26.59
N HIS A 155 0.41 20.96 -26.10
CA HIS A 155 0.10 20.48 -24.74
C HIS A 155 1.35 20.42 -23.83
N LEU A 156 2.52 20.83 -24.34
CA LEU A 156 3.72 20.93 -23.53
C LEU A 156 3.68 22.19 -22.67
N VAL A 157 4.35 22.14 -21.52
CA VAL A 157 4.45 23.28 -20.61
C VAL A 157 5.13 24.46 -21.33
N ALA A 158 4.47 25.61 -21.34
CA ALA A 158 5.00 26.81 -22.01
C ALA A 158 6.37 27.20 -21.43
N GLY A 159 7.34 27.42 -22.33
CA GLY A 159 8.72 27.77 -21.94
C GLY A 159 9.61 26.58 -21.53
N SER A 160 9.12 25.34 -21.64
CA SER A 160 9.93 24.15 -21.38
C SER A 160 10.90 23.83 -22.53
N PRO A 161 12.07 23.21 -22.25
CA PRO A 161 12.98 22.74 -23.28
C PRO A 161 12.31 21.73 -24.22
N VAL A 162 12.78 21.68 -25.47
CA VAL A 162 12.35 20.65 -26.44
C VAL A 162 12.66 19.27 -25.87
N LEU A 163 11.66 18.39 -25.83
CA LEU A 163 11.81 17.04 -25.30
C LEU A 163 12.72 16.19 -26.21
N PRO A 164 13.81 15.63 -25.68
CA PRO A 164 14.65 14.70 -26.43
C PRO A 164 13.89 13.42 -26.82
N ALA A 165 14.31 12.75 -27.90
CA ALA A 165 13.67 11.53 -28.37
C ALA A 165 13.64 10.41 -27.31
N ASN A 166 14.63 10.37 -26.40
CA ASN A 166 14.69 9.41 -25.29
C ASN A 166 13.85 9.80 -24.06
N ALA A 167 13.06 10.89 -24.11
CA ALA A 167 12.20 11.30 -22.99
C ALA A 167 11.11 10.27 -22.65
N HIS A 168 10.77 9.38 -23.58
CA HIS A 168 9.89 8.23 -23.33
C HIS A 168 10.40 7.32 -22.21
N VAL A 169 11.71 7.27 -21.94
CA VAL A 169 12.29 6.49 -20.84
C VAL A 169 11.88 7.07 -19.49
N PHE A 170 11.88 8.40 -19.36
CA PHE A 170 11.38 9.07 -18.16
C PHE A 170 9.91 8.77 -17.92
N PHE A 171 9.07 8.91 -18.96
CA PHE A 171 7.64 8.65 -18.83
C PHE A 171 7.33 7.17 -18.56
N SER A 172 8.13 6.25 -19.08
CA SER A 172 8.03 4.81 -18.75
C SER A 172 8.23 4.56 -17.27
N ILE A 173 9.30 5.11 -16.68
CA ILE A 173 9.56 4.96 -15.25
C ILE A 173 8.50 5.69 -14.42
N TYR A 174 8.07 6.88 -14.86
CA TYR A 174 7.00 7.65 -14.20
C TYR A 174 5.69 6.85 -14.12
N PHE A 175 5.20 6.31 -15.23
CA PHE A 175 3.95 5.54 -15.26
C PHE A 175 4.08 4.22 -14.52
N MET A 176 5.24 3.55 -14.59
CA MET A 176 5.47 2.33 -13.83
C MET A 176 5.46 2.62 -12.32
N ALA A 177 6.25 3.58 -11.85
CA ALA A 177 6.36 3.92 -10.44
C ALA A 177 5.03 4.41 -9.86
N THR A 178 4.38 5.36 -10.53
CA THR A 178 3.14 5.96 -10.04
C THR A 178 1.91 5.11 -10.29
N GLY A 179 1.90 4.31 -11.36
CA GLY A 179 0.80 3.41 -11.69
C GLY A 179 0.75 2.21 -10.73
N ILE A 180 1.89 1.57 -10.48
CA ILE A 180 1.96 0.49 -9.50
C ILE A 180 1.61 1.02 -8.11
N HIS A 181 2.13 2.18 -7.71
CA HIS A 181 1.74 2.83 -6.46
C HIS A 181 0.22 3.10 -6.40
N GLY A 182 -0.39 3.59 -7.49
CA GLY A 182 -1.84 3.78 -7.57
C GLY A 182 -2.63 2.48 -7.37
N ILE A 183 -2.15 1.36 -7.91
CA ILE A 183 -2.74 0.03 -7.68
C ILE A 183 -2.62 -0.37 -6.21
N HIS A 184 -1.47 -0.12 -5.57
CA HIS A 184 -1.27 -0.41 -4.13
C HIS A 184 -2.20 0.41 -3.23
N VAL A 185 -2.61 1.60 -3.64
CA VAL A 185 -3.59 2.42 -2.90
C VAL A 185 -5.03 1.90 -3.10
N LEU A 186 -5.30 1.23 -4.21
CA LEU A 186 -6.64 0.73 -4.55
C LEU A 186 -7.00 -0.59 -3.86
N VAL A 187 -6.02 -1.47 -3.65
CA VAL A 187 -6.18 -2.79 -3.02
C VAL A 187 -6.00 -2.70 -1.51
#